data_AF-A0A800F1M7-F1
#
_entry.id   AF-A0A800F1M7-F1
#
_cell.length_a   1.000
_cell.length_b   1.000
_cell.length_c   1.000
_cell.angle_alpha   90.00
_cell.angle_beta   90.00
_cell.angle_gamma   90.00
#
_symmetry.space_group_name_H-M   'P 1'
#
loop_
_entity.id
_entity.type
_entity.pdbx_description
1 polymer ?
#
loop_
_entity_poly.entity_id
_entity_poly.type
_entity_poly.pdbx_seq_one_letter_code
_entity_poly.pdbx_strand_id
1 'polypeptide(L)'
;MIVLAQPLNSIAFSYDGIFKGMGEAVYLRNTLIIGSLFIFIPVLIILDHYNMGIMAIWYAMLGWMLFRGLSLVWKFRSITKSIL
;
A
#
# COMPACT_ATOMS: atom_id res chain seq x y z
N MET A 1 -6.37 -5.45 -15.31
CA MET A 1 -6.09 -4.73 -14.04
C MET A 1 -6.19 -5.63 -12.81
N ILE A 2 -7.26 -6.40 -12.66
CA ILE A 2 -7.44 -7.37 -11.56
C ILE A 2 -6.25 -8.35 -11.44
N VAL A 3 -5.76 -8.89 -12.57
CA VAL A 3 -4.58 -9.79 -12.58
C VAL A 3 -3.33 -9.12 -12.00
N LEU A 4 -3.13 -7.81 -12.24
CA LEU A 4 -2.01 -7.06 -11.67
C LEU A 4 -2.19 -6.78 -10.18
N ALA A 5 -3.44 -6.59 -9.74
CA ALA A 5 -3.75 -6.36 -8.33
C ALA A 5 -3.46 -7.60 -7.46
N GLN A 6 -3.67 -8.81 -7.98
CA GLN A 6 -3.46 -10.06 -7.23
C GLN A 6 -2.05 -10.22 -6.62
N PRO A 7 -0.95 -10.18 -7.40
CA PRO A 7 0.39 -10.34 -6.84
C PRO A 7 0.77 -9.19 -5.90
N LEU A 8 0.39 -7.96 -6.23
CA LEU A 8 0.65 -6.79 -5.39
C LEU A 8 -0.06 -6.89 -4.03
N ASN A 9 -1.32 -7.29 -4.06
CA ASN A 9 -2.11 -7.51 -2.86
C ASN A 9 -1.55 -8.67 -2.04
N SER A 10 -1.14 -9.76 -2.68
CA SER A 10 -0.50 -10.89 -1.99
C SER A 10 0.71 -10.43 -1.17
N ILE A 11 1.62 -9.65 -1.78
CA ILE A 11 2.78 -9.08 -1.09
C ILE A 11 2.34 -8.19 0.08
N ALA A 12 1.48 -7.20 -0.17
CA ALA A 12 1.05 -6.26 0.86
C ALA A 12 0.38 -6.96 2.05
N PHE A 13 -0.50 -7.94 1.78
CA PHE A 13 -1.19 -8.68 2.83
C PHE A 13 -0.30 -9.66 3.58
N SER A 14 0.67 -10.28 2.93
CA SER A 14 1.68 -11.11 3.64
C SER A 14 2.44 -10.26 4.65
N TYR A 15 2.93 -9.08 4.26
CA TYR A 15 3.63 -8.20 5.20
C TYR A 15 2.69 -7.63 6.26
N ASP A 16 1.44 -7.31 5.93
CA ASP A 16 0.47 -6.90 6.95
C ASP A 16 0.33 -7.96 8.06
N GLY A 17 0.30 -9.25 7.69
CA GLY A 17 0.29 -10.35 8.65
C GLY A 17 1.54 -10.39 9.53
N ILE A 18 2.72 -10.25 8.91
CA ILE A 18 4.01 -10.25 9.62
C ILE A 18 4.07 -9.09 10.63
N PHE A 19 3.77 -7.86 10.21
CA PHE A 19 3.83 -6.68 11.08
C PHE A 19 2.80 -6.72 12.20
N LYS A 20 1.61 -7.29 11.96
CA LYS A 20 0.63 -7.54 13.02
C LYS A 20 1.16 -8.56 14.04
N GLY A 21 1.84 -9.62 13.58
CA GLY A 21 2.46 -10.62 14.45
C GLY A 21 3.63 -10.08 15.29
N MET A 22 4.38 -9.10 14.76
CA MET A 22 5.48 -8.43 15.48
C MET A 22 5.01 -7.36 16.48
N GLY A 23 3.71 -7.05 16.56
CA GLY A 23 3.19 -5.97 17.40
C GLY A 23 3.44 -4.56 16.86
N GLU A 24 3.89 -4.42 15.60
CA GLU A 24 4.24 -3.15 14.95
C GLU A 24 3.00 -2.42 14.38
N ALA A 25 1.91 -2.39 15.16
CA ALA A 25 0.63 -1.84 14.72
C ALA A 25 0.67 -0.32 14.45
N VAL A 26 1.57 0.41 15.13
CA VAL A 26 1.75 1.85 14.92
C VAL A 26 2.28 2.13 13.50
N TYR A 27 3.23 1.33 13.02
CA TYR A 27 3.77 1.47 11.67
C TYR A 27 2.73 1.16 10.59
N LEU A 28 1.95 0.10 10.79
CA LEU A 28 0.81 -0.26 9.94
C LEU A 28 -0.20 0.89 9.84
N ARG A 29 -0.59 1.47 10.98
CA ARG A 29 -1.53 2.61 11.03
C ARG A 29 -0.99 3.81 10.26
N ASN A 30 0.26 4.20 10.51
CA ASN A 30 0.86 5.36 9.85
C ASN A 30 0.96 5.13 8.34
N THR A 31 1.36 3.93 7.90
CA THR A 31 1.42 3.57 6.48
C THR A 31 0.04 3.64 5.84
N LEU A 32 -1.01 3.17 6.53
CA LEU A 32 -2.38 3.25 6.03
C LEU A 32 -2.85 4.70 5.88
N ILE A 33 -2.64 5.54 6.89
CA ILE A 33 -3.05 6.95 6.86
C ILE A 33 -2.29 7.70 5.76
N ILE A 34 -0.97 7.55 5.70
CA ILE A 34 -0.12 8.20 4.70
C ILE A 34 -0.53 7.75 3.29
N GLY A 35 -0.70 6.45 3.07
CA GLY A 35 -1.13 5.92 1.78
C GLY A 35 -2.49 6.48 1.37
N SER A 36 -3.46 6.54 2.28
CA SER A 36 -4.79 7.03 1.96
C SER A 36 -4.79 8.53 1.63
N LEU A 37 -4.09 9.34 2.42
CA LEU A 37 -4.07 10.80 2.27
C LEU A 37 -3.19 11.28 1.11
N PHE A 38 -2.04 10.66 0.89
CA PHE A 38 -1.04 11.16 -0.08
C PHE A 38 -0.98 10.37 -1.38
N ILE A 39 -1.53 9.14 -1.42
CA ILE A 39 -1.54 8.32 -2.63
C ILE A 39 -2.96 8.13 -3.13
N PHE A 40 -3.86 7.53 -2.33
CA PHE A 40 -5.20 7.18 -2.80
C PHE A 40 -6.02 8.42 -3.18
N ILE A 41 -6.20 9.37 -2.26
CA ILE A 41 -7.03 10.57 -2.48
C ILE A 41 -6.51 11.42 -3.64
N PRO A 42 -5.21 11.77 -3.72
CA PRO A 42 -4.71 12.59 -4.82
C PRO A 42 -4.81 11.89 -6.17
N VAL A 43 -4.45 10.60 -6.24
CA VAL A 43 -4.57 9.82 -7.48
C VAL A 43 -6.03 9.72 -7.93
N LEU A 44 -6.96 9.50 -7.00
CA LEU A 44 -8.38 9.45 -7.31
C LEU A 44 -8.87 10.78 -7.90
N ILE A 45 -8.59 11.91 -7.24
CA ILE A 45 -9.03 13.25 -7.69
C ILE A 45 -8.42 13.59 -9.05
N ILE A 46 -7.12 13.31 -9.25
CA ILE A 46 -6.44 13.58 -10.52
C ILE A 46 -7.08 12.77 -11.65
N LEU A 47 -7.31 11.47 -11.46
CA LEU A 47 -7.87 10.61 -12.51
C LEU A 47 -9.37 10.85 -12.74
N ASP A 48 -10.10 11.28 -11.71
CA ASP A 48 -11.49 11.72 -11.84
C ASP A 48 -11.59 13.00 -12.67
N HIS A 49 -10.62 13.93 -12.55
CA HIS A 49 -10.54 15.11 -13.41
C HIS A 49 -10.39 14.75 -14.91
N TYR A 50 -9.78 13.61 -15.22
CA TYR A 50 -9.68 13.06 -16.59
C TYR A 50 -10.92 12.24 -17.01
N ASN A 51 -12.02 12.27 -16.24
CA ASN A 51 -13.27 11.53 -16.50
C ASN A 51 -13.07 10.02 -16.68
N MET A 52 -12.11 9.42 -15.96
CA MET A 52 -11.83 7.98 -16.06
C MET A 52 -12.88 7.10 -15.34
N GLY A 53 -13.83 7.70 -14.62
CA GLY A 53 -14.93 7.01 -13.94
C GLY A 53 -14.45 5.89 -13.00
N ILE A 54 -14.99 4.68 -13.14
CA ILE A 54 -14.62 3.53 -12.30
C ILE A 54 -13.12 3.16 -12.42
N MET A 55 -12.48 3.45 -13.56
CA MET A 55 -11.06 3.16 -13.75
C MET A 55 -10.19 4.03 -12.84
N ALA A 56 -10.61 5.24 -12.49
CA ALA A 56 -9.90 6.10 -11.53
C ALA A 56 -9.75 5.42 -10.16
N ILE A 57 -10.84 4.83 -9.65
CA ILE A 57 -10.86 4.10 -8.36
C ILE A 57 -9.90 2.92 -8.40
N TRP A 58 -9.96 2.17 -9.48
CA TRP A 58 -9.12 1.01 -9.72
C TRP A 58 -7.62 1.37 -9.71
N TYR A 59 -7.20 2.42 -10.42
CA TYR A 59 -5.83 2.90 -10.39
C TYR A 59 -5.42 3.47 -9.02
N ALA A 60 -6.31 4.21 -8.36
CA ALA A 60 -6.07 4.72 -7.00
C ALA A 60 -5.85 3.57 -6.00
N MET A 61 -6.65 2.51 -6.07
CA MET A 61 -6.48 1.31 -5.24
C MET A 61 -5.15 0.59 -5.54
N LEU A 62 -4.77 0.48 -6.81
CA LEU A 62 -3.47 -0.10 -7.18
C LEU A 62 -2.30 0.71 -6.64
N GLY A 63 -2.32 2.04 -6.80
CA GLY A 63 -1.29 2.92 -6.26
C GLY A 63 -1.19 2.83 -4.74
N TRP A 64 -2.33 2.79 -4.06
CA TRP A 64 -2.40 2.62 -2.61
C TRP A 64 -1.79 1.29 -2.14
N MET A 65 -2.14 0.18 -2.80
CA MET A 65 -1.59 -1.15 -2.47
C MET A 65 -0.10 -1.27 -2.77
N LEU A 66 0.37 -0.67 -3.87
CA LEU A 66 1.79 -0.56 -4.20
C LEU A 66 2.57 0.15 -3.09
N PHE A 67 2.09 1.31 -2.66
CA PHE A 67 2.72 2.08 -1.58
C PHE A 67 2.79 1.26 -0.28
N ARG A 68 1.68 0.62 0.11
CA ARG A 68 1.63 -0.21 1.33
C ARG A 68 2.61 -1.37 1.27
N GLY A 69 2.59 -2.15 0.18
CA GLY A 69 3.49 -3.28 0.00
C GLY A 69 4.96 -2.87 0.05
N LEU A 70 5.34 -1.82 -0.69
CA LEU A 70 6.73 -1.33 -0.73
C LEU A 70 7.19 -0.75 0.62
N SER A 71 6.35 0.04 1.30
CA SER A 71 6.64 0.60 2.62
C SER A 71 6.98 -0.49 3.63
N LEU A 72 6.17 -1.56 3.68
CA LEU A 72 6.36 -2.66 4.61
C LEU A 72 7.58 -3.50 4.26
N VAL A 73 7.82 -3.79 2.98
CA VAL A 73 9.03 -4.48 2.51
C VAL A 73 10.29 -3.72 2.94
N TRP A 74 10.30 -2.39 2.76
CA TRP A 74 11.43 -1.55 3.11
C TRP A 74 11.70 -1.55 4.62
N LYS A 75 10.64 -1.38 5.43
CA LYS A 75 10.75 -1.44 6.89
C LYS A 75 11.20 -2.82 7.38
N PHE A 76 10.68 -3.89 6.78
CA PHE A 76 11.08 -5.25 7.11
C PHE A 76 12.57 -5.47 6.85
N ARG A 77 13.07 -5.07 5.67
CA ARG A 77 14.51 -5.13 5.35
C ARG A 77 15.37 -4.34 6.32
N SER A 78 14.91 -3.17 6.75
CA SER A 78 15.60 -2.36 7.76
C SER A 78 15.69 -3.08 9.11
N ILE A 79 14.63 -3.77 9.53
CA ILE A 79 14.63 -4.55 10.79
C ILE A 79 15.60 -5.73 10.66
N THR A 80 15.53 -6.49 9.58
CA THR A 80 16.41 -7.66 9.36
C THR A 80 17.88 -7.27 9.31
N LYS A 81 18.23 -6.15 8.66
CA LYS A 81 19.62 -5.66 8.61
C LYS A 81 20.13 -5.16 9.96
N SER A 82 19.24 -4.76 10.87
CA SER A 82 19.63 -4.35 12.23
C SER A 82 19.95 -5.53 13.14
N ILE A 83 19.52 -6.75 12.81
CA ILE A 83 19.72 -7.96 13.61
C ILE A 83 21.00 -8.70 13.19
N LEU A 84 21.44 -8.52 11.95
CA LEU A 84 22.65 -9.09 11.34
C LEU A 84 23.86 -8.19 11.57
#